data_AF-A0A7C3XLA8-F1
#
_entry.id   AF-A0A7C3XLA8-F1
#
_cell.length_a   1.000
_cell.length_b   1.000
_cell.length_c   1.000
_cell.angle_alpha   90.00
_cell.angle_beta   90.00
_cell.angle_gamma   90.00
#
_symmetry.space_group_name_H-M   'P 1'
#
loop_
_entity.id
_entity.type
_entity.pdbx_description
1 polymer ?
#
loop_
_entity_poly.entity_id
_entity_poly.type
_entity_poly.pdbx_seq_one_letter_code
_entity_poly.pdbx_strand_id
1 'polypeptide(L)'
;MSKVGSERYREMQKEIGMDLELSRSIYEIKLEKSGVVQFESTIMVDVWWSVENDDYHVPREKVPELDDPKKWPKWKRKIPVIITMLSNCHEAAKKASEEYGVKVSVERLEDSDDYVFHASFDSSNMSEGQFLKEIERHCKAMVKAYRMYEPWLTGSEHEKVTFRSLS
;
A
#
# COMPACT_ATOMS: atom_id res chain seq x y z
N MET A 1 -16.43 -14.44 -8.10
CA MET A 1 -16.59 -13.07 -8.63
C MET A 1 -17.71 -13.05 -9.67
N SER A 2 -18.72 -12.19 -9.52
CA SER A 2 -19.79 -12.06 -10.52
C SER A 2 -19.29 -11.21 -11.70
N LYS A 3 -19.60 -11.64 -12.93
CA LYS A 3 -19.16 -10.99 -14.19
C LYS A 3 -19.53 -9.51 -14.32
N VAL A 4 -20.54 -9.06 -13.58
CA VAL A 4 -21.08 -7.68 -13.64
C VAL A 4 -20.13 -6.65 -13.01
N GLY A 5 -19.33 -7.04 -12.01
CA GLY A 5 -18.35 -6.13 -11.39
C GLY A 5 -17.17 -5.81 -12.30
N SER A 6 -16.73 -6.76 -13.13
CA SER A 6 -15.54 -6.60 -13.97
C SER A 6 -15.75 -5.72 -15.20
N GLU A 7 -16.98 -5.62 -15.71
CA GLU A 7 -17.28 -4.87 -16.94
C GLU A 7 -17.47 -3.37 -16.63
N ARG A 8 -18.22 -3.07 -15.57
CA ARG A 8 -18.39 -1.71 -15.03
C ARG A 8 -17.06 -1.12 -14.52
N TYR A 9 -16.19 -1.97 -13.97
CA TYR A 9 -14.82 -1.59 -13.63
C TYR A 9 -14.02 -1.19 -14.87
N ARG A 10 -13.99 -2.01 -15.93
CA ARG A 10 -13.23 -1.69 -17.17
C ARG A 10 -13.73 -0.42 -17.87
N GLU A 11 -15.03 -0.15 -17.82
CA GLU A 11 -15.60 1.11 -18.33
C GLU A 11 -15.13 2.30 -17.49
N MET A 12 -15.18 2.16 -16.17
CA MET A 12 -14.65 3.17 -15.24
C MET A 12 -13.15 3.41 -15.44
N GLN A 13 -12.34 2.36 -15.64
CA GLN A 13 -10.90 2.47 -15.95
C GLN A 13 -10.64 3.28 -17.23
N LYS A 14 -11.52 3.15 -18.24
CA LYS A 14 -11.47 3.95 -19.47
C LYS A 14 -11.94 5.39 -19.27
N GLU A 15 -13.01 5.60 -18.50
CA GLU A 15 -13.59 6.93 -18.25
C GLU A 15 -12.70 7.82 -17.37
N ILE A 16 -12.08 7.25 -16.33
CA ILE A 16 -11.14 7.99 -15.47
C ILE A 16 -9.76 8.15 -16.11
N GLY A 17 -9.56 7.63 -17.33
CA GLY A 17 -8.28 7.66 -18.03
C GLY A 17 -7.17 7.07 -17.17
N MET A 18 -7.35 5.83 -16.68
CA MET A 18 -6.31 5.13 -15.91
C MET A 18 -5.03 5.04 -16.74
N ASP A 19 -4.15 6.00 -16.53
CA ASP A 19 -2.82 6.04 -17.11
C ASP A 19 -2.02 4.82 -16.62
N LEU A 20 -0.99 4.42 -17.36
CA LEU A 20 -0.08 3.32 -17.03
C LEU A 20 0.54 3.44 -15.63
N GLU A 21 0.57 4.64 -15.05
CA GLU A 21 1.00 4.85 -13.67
C GLU A 21 -0.02 4.36 -12.64
N LEU A 22 -1.33 4.57 -12.88
CA LEU A 22 -2.38 4.08 -11.98
C LEU A 22 -2.40 2.56 -11.91
N SER A 23 -2.10 1.85 -13.01
CA SER A 23 -2.02 0.39 -13.03
C SER A 23 -0.77 -0.18 -12.35
N ARG A 24 0.27 0.64 -12.13
CA ARG A 24 1.45 0.27 -11.33
C ARG A 24 1.25 0.55 -9.85
N SER A 25 0.52 1.60 -9.51
CA SER A 25 0.32 2.04 -8.13
C SER A 25 -0.91 1.43 -7.45
N ILE A 26 -1.93 1.05 -8.20
CA ILE A 26 -3.17 0.45 -7.69
C ILE A 26 -3.38 -0.89 -8.38
N TYR A 27 -3.25 -1.97 -7.61
CA TYR A 27 -3.44 -3.33 -8.09
C TYR A 27 -4.92 -3.66 -8.24
N GLU A 28 -5.73 -3.25 -7.25
CA GLU A 28 -7.13 -3.66 -7.20
C GLU A 28 -8.04 -2.56 -6.64
N ILE A 29 -9.24 -2.49 -7.21
CA ILE A 29 -10.37 -1.73 -6.67
C ILE A 29 -11.55 -2.69 -6.54
N LYS A 30 -12.04 -2.92 -5.32
CA LYS A 30 -13.14 -3.84 -5.03
C LYS A 30 -14.36 -3.04 -4.57
N LEU A 31 -15.54 -3.37 -5.12
CA LEU A 31 -16.82 -2.95 -4.55
C LEU A 31 -17.43 -4.14 -3.80
N GLU A 32 -17.47 -4.04 -2.48
CA GLU A 32 -18.07 -5.02 -1.60
C GLU A 32 -19.60 -4.99 -1.66
N LYS A 33 -20.24 -6.11 -1.31
CA LYS A 33 -21.71 -6.18 -1.22
C LYS A 33 -22.31 -5.19 -0.21
N SER A 34 -21.51 -4.77 0.76
CA SER A 34 -21.87 -3.77 1.76
C SER A 34 -21.90 -2.34 1.21
N GLY A 35 -21.49 -2.12 -0.04
CA GLY A 35 -21.32 -0.78 -0.62
C GLY A 35 -19.97 -0.15 -0.30
N VAL A 36 -19.06 -0.84 0.38
CA VAL A 36 -17.70 -0.34 0.63
C VAL A 36 -16.85 -0.53 -0.63
N VAL A 37 -16.18 0.55 -1.05
CA VAL A 37 -15.13 0.50 -2.07
C VAL A 37 -13.78 0.40 -1.39
N GLN A 38 -12.95 -0.56 -1.78
CA GLN A 38 -11.59 -0.76 -1.30
C GLN A 38 -10.59 -0.60 -2.43
N PHE A 39 -9.41 -0.07 -2.09
CA PHE A 39 -8.28 0.16 -2.98
C PHE A 39 -7.06 -0.49 -2.37
N GLU A 40 -6.34 -1.28 -3.16
CA GLU A 40 -5.09 -1.90 -2.76
C GLU A 40 -4.00 -1.55 -3.77
N SER A 41 -2.82 -1.15 -3.28
CA SER A 41 -1.66 -0.96 -4.15
C SER A 41 -1.04 -2.30 -4.56
N THR A 42 -0.06 -2.24 -5.47
CA THR A 42 0.93 -3.32 -5.57
C THR A 42 1.66 -3.50 -4.23
N ILE A 43 2.34 -4.64 -4.05
CA ILE A 43 3.18 -4.91 -2.88
C ILE A 43 4.27 -3.83 -2.78
N MET A 44 4.36 -3.22 -1.59
CA MET A 44 5.33 -2.16 -1.28
C MET A 44 6.52 -2.70 -0.50
N VAL A 45 6.26 -3.64 0.43
CA VAL A 45 7.27 -4.28 1.28
C VAL A 45 6.99 -5.77 1.35
N ASP A 46 7.92 -6.56 0.83
CA ASP A 46 7.96 -8.01 1.00
C ASP A 46 8.78 -8.32 2.25
N VAL A 47 8.11 -8.82 3.29
CA VAL A 47 8.76 -9.22 4.55
C VAL A 47 9.21 -10.68 4.51
N TRP A 48 8.62 -11.49 3.63
CA TRP A 48 8.91 -12.91 3.50
C TRP A 48 10.39 -13.15 3.17
N TRP A 49 11.00 -12.29 2.35
CA TRP A 49 12.44 -12.36 2.05
C TRP A 49 13.34 -12.23 3.28
N SER A 50 12.91 -11.55 4.34
CA SER A 50 13.66 -11.46 5.62
C SER A 50 13.28 -12.54 6.64
N VAL A 51 12.19 -13.25 6.40
CA VAL A 51 11.81 -14.43 7.20
C VAL A 51 12.65 -15.64 6.77
N GLU A 52 12.91 -15.81 5.47
CA GLU A 52 13.63 -16.98 4.93
C GLU A 52 15.16 -16.85 4.90
N ASN A 53 15.71 -15.64 5.01
CA ASN A 53 17.15 -15.43 4.97
C ASN A 53 17.77 -15.55 6.37
N ASP A 54 18.70 -16.48 6.56
CA ASP A 54 19.30 -16.88 7.85
C ASP A 54 19.90 -15.69 8.63
N ASP A 55 20.32 -14.63 7.94
CA ASP A 55 20.96 -13.44 8.53
C ASP A 55 19.96 -12.48 9.22
N TYR A 56 18.66 -12.57 8.91
CA TYR A 56 17.68 -11.54 9.29
C TYR A 56 16.44 -12.07 10.02
N HIS A 57 16.43 -13.35 10.42
CA HIS A 57 15.27 -14.06 10.95
C HIS A 57 14.36 -13.23 11.88
N VAL A 58 13.28 -12.72 11.30
CA VAL A 58 12.06 -12.38 12.03
C VAL A 58 11.23 -13.66 12.05
N PRO A 59 11.02 -14.29 13.22
CA PRO A 59 10.13 -15.45 13.28
C PRO A 59 8.75 -15.06 12.75
N ARG A 60 8.12 -15.91 11.94
CA ARG A 60 6.84 -15.57 11.27
C ARG A 60 5.76 -15.15 12.27
N GLU A 61 5.72 -15.79 13.43
CA GLU A 61 4.80 -15.46 14.53
C GLU A 61 5.04 -14.06 15.15
N LYS A 62 6.17 -13.44 14.83
CA LYS A 62 6.54 -12.09 15.24
C LYS A 62 6.33 -11.03 14.17
N VAL A 63 6.06 -11.42 12.92
CA VAL A 63 5.74 -10.48 11.84
C VAL A 63 4.56 -9.55 12.18
N PRO A 64 3.48 -9.99 12.87
CA PRO A 64 2.40 -9.09 13.29
C PRO A 64 2.85 -7.97 14.25
N GLU A 65 4.04 -8.06 14.83
CA GLU A 65 4.59 -6.95 15.62
C GLU A 65 5.06 -5.78 14.75
N LEU A 66 5.28 -6.00 13.46
CA LEU A 66 5.65 -4.96 12.49
C LEU A 66 4.43 -4.10 12.08
N ASP A 67 3.20 -4.57 12.34
CA ASP A 67 1.97 -3.79 12.15
C ASP A 67 1.89 -2.57 13.11
N ASP A 68 2.68 -2.57 14.21
CA ASP A 68 2.67 -1.51 15.22
C ASP A 68 4.03 -0.78 15.28
N PRO A 69 4.11 0.49 14.79
CA PRO A 69 5.33 1.30 14.86
C PRO A 69 5.93 1.45 16.26
N LYS A 70 5.13 1.31 17.32
CA LYS A 70 5.64 1.37 18.71
C LYS A 70 6.53 0.18 19.06
N LYS A 71 6.40 -0.94 18.34
CA LYS A 71 7.20 -2.16 18.52
C LYS A 71 8.45 -2.18 17.64
N TRP A 72 8.60 -1.26 16.69
CA TRP A 72 9.76 -1.23 15.78
C TRP A 72 11.12 -0.99 16.43
N PRO A 73 11.29 -0.28 17.58
CA PRO A 73 12.61 -0.03 18.16
C PRO A 73 13.47 -1.28 18.40
N LYS A 74 12.87 -2.42 18.78
CA LYS A 74 13.59 -3.69 18.94
C LYS A 74 13.96 -4.37 17.61
N TRP A 75 13.20 -4.10 16.56
CA TRP A 75 13.39 -4.66 15.23
C TRP A 75 14.38 -3.85 14.39
N LYS A 76 14.54 -2.56 14.69
CA LYS A 76 15.44 -1.65 13.96
C LYS A 76 16.89 -2.12 13.91
N ARG A 77 17.35 -2.91 14.89
CA ARG A 77 18.70 -3.52 14.87
C ARG A 77 18.77 -4.82 14.07
N LYS A 78 17.66 -5.56 13.96
CA LYS A 78 17.60 -6.87 13.32
C LYS A 78 17.29 -6.75 11.84
N ILE A 79 16.29 -5.95 11.50
CA ILE A 79 15.80 -5.74 10.12
C ILE A 79 15.71 -4.22 9.82
N PRO A 80 16.83 -3.49 9.87
CA PRO A 80 16.85 -2.03 9.67
C PRO A 80 16.25 -1.61 8.32
N VAL A 81 16.44 -2.41 7.27
CA VAL A 81 15.90 -2.15 5.93
C VAL A 81 14.38 -2.17 5.95
N ILE A 82 13.74 -3.26 6.41
CA ILE A 82 12.27 -3.36 6.49
C ILE A 82 11.68 -2.25 7.36
N ILE A 83 12.26 -1.98 8.53
CA ILE A 83 11.74 -0.92 9.40
C ILE A 83 11.80 0.44 8.71
N THR A 84 12.85 0.69 7.91
CA THR A 84 12.96 1.92 7.13
C THR A 84 11.93 1.96 5.99
N MET A 85 11.73 0.83 5.29
CA MET A 85 10.70 0.69 4.25
C MET A 85 9.30 1.02 4.78
N LEU A 86 8.91 0.36 5.88
CA LEU A 86 7.62 0.58 6.53
C LEU A 86 7.50 2.03 7.01
N SER A 87 8.54 2.59 7.63
CA SER A 87 8.55 4.00 8.05
C SER A 87 8.25 4.96 6.90
N ASN A 88 8.91 4.77 5.75
CA ASN A 88 8.70 5.60 4.56
C ASN A 88 7.31 5.40 3.96
N CYS A 89 6.79 4.16 3.93
CA CYS A 89 5.41 3.90 3.52
C CYS A 89 4.42 4.65 4.42
N HIS A 90 4.56 4.54 5.74
CA HIS A 90 3.66 5.21 6.68
C HIS A 90 3.71 6.74 6.55
N GLU A 91 4.90 7.32 6.33
CA GLU A 91 5.04 8.76 6.08
C GLU A 91 4.38 9.18 4.77
N ALA A 92 4.58 8.42 3.68
CA ALA A 92 3.97 8.69 2.38
C ALA A 92 2.44 8.61 2.44
N ALA A 93 1.89 7.56 3.07
CA ALA A 93 0.46 7.38 3.28
C ALA A 93 -0.15 8.53 4.10
N LYS A 94 0.55 8.95 5.17
CA LYS A 94 0.11 10.08 5.99
C LYS A 94 0.04 11.38 5.18
N LYS A 95 1.09 11.72 4.43
CA LYS A 95 1.13 12.95 3.63
C LYS A 95 0.06 12.95 2.54
N ALA A 96 -0.11 11.83 1.84
CA ALA A 96 -1.17 11.69 0.85
C ALA A 96 -2.57 11.82 1.46
N SER A 97 -2.77 11.25 2.66
CA SER A 97 -4.04 11.37 3.39
C SER A 97 -4.37 12.82 3.73
N GLU A 98 -3.37 13.56 4.24
CA GLU A 98 -3.51 14.98 4.60
C GLU A 98 -3.81 15.85 3.38
N GLU A 99 -3.14 15.60 2.24
CA GLU A 99 -3.30 16.41 1.01
C GLU A 99 -4.68 16.22 0.35
N TYR A 100 -5.17 14.98 0.30
CA TYR A 100 -6.42 14.66 -0.42
C TYR A 100 -7.65 14.53 0.48
N GLY A 101 -7.48 14.57 1.80
CA GLY A 101 -8.56 14.43 2.77
C GLY A 101 -9.25 13.06 2.72
N VAL A 102 -8.47 12.01 2.43
CA VAL A 102 -8.89 10.61 2.43
C VAL A 102 -7.97 9.80 3.34
N LYS A 103 -8.40 8.64 3.82
CA LYS A 103 -7.54 7.78 4.64
C LYS A 103 -6.80 6.79 3.75
N VAL A 104 -5.49 6.94 3.67
CA VAL A 104 -4.57 5.93 3.15
C VAL A 104 -3.81 5.31 4.32
N SER A 105 -3.86 3.99 4.46
CA SER A 105 -3.13 3.21 5.45
C SER A 105 -2.08 2.33 4.78
N VAL A 106 -1.11 1.87 5.57
CA VAL A 106 -0.23 0.76 5.22
C VAL A 106 -0.77 -0.46 5.96
N GLU A 107 -1.09 -1.52 5.23
CA GLU A 107 -1.73 -2.72 5.77
C GLU A 107 -1.00 -3.97 5.30
N ARG A 108 -0.91 -4.96 6.19
CA ARG A 108 -0.34 -6.27 5.89
C ARG A 108 -1.42 -7.18 5.28
N LEU A 109 -1.10 -7.83 4.17
CA LEU A 109 -1.92 -8.87 3.58
C LEU A 109 -1.86 -10.12 4.45
N GLU A 110 -3.03 -10.62 4.88
CA GLU A 110 -3.13 -11.73 5.83
C GLU A 110 -2.45 -13.02 5.33
N ASP A 111 -2.46 -13.25 4.00
CA ASP A 111 -1.99 -14.49 3.39
C ASP A 111 -0.49 -14.50 3.05
N SER A 112 0.13 -13.33 2.85
CA SER A 112 1.50 -13.25 2.31
C SER A 112 2.50 -12.50 3.19
N ASP A 113 2.05 -11.89 4.31
CA ASP A 113 2.89 -11.05 5.17
C ASP A 113 3.48 -9.80 4.45
N ASP A 114 3.02 -9.53 3.22
CA ASP A 114 3.38 -8.35 2.43
C ASP A 114 2.61 -7.12 2.88
N TYR A 115 3.21 -5.94 2.72
CA TYR A 115 2.54 -4.68 3.00
C TYR A 115 2.17 -3.93 1.73
N VAL A 116 0.95 -3.40 1.72
CA VAL A 116 0.38 -2.57 0.66
C VAL A 116 -0.10 -1.24 1.23
N PHE A 117 -0.24 -0.24 0.37
CA PHE A 117 -1.17 0.85 0.66
C PHE A 117 -2.59 0.34 0.51
N HIS A 118 -3.45 0.77 1.43
CA HIS A 118 -4.87 0.48 1.43
C HIS A 118 -5.67 1.76 1.65
N ALA A 119 -6.81 1.88 0.97
CA ALA A 119 -7.77 2.94 1.22
C ALA A 119 -9.19 2.41 1.01
N SER A 120 -10.18 3.01 1.68
CA SER A 120 -11.57 2.59 1.50
C SER A 120 -12.57 3.69 1.86
N PHE A 121 -13.77 3.61 1.28
CA PHE A 121 -14.89 4.47 1.61
C PHE A 121 -16.24 3.76 1.41
N ASP A 122 -17.27 4.20 2.13
CA ASP A 122 -18.64 3.70 1.95
C ASP A 122 -19.36 4.47 0.84
N SER A 123 -19.81 3.76 -0.19
CA SER A 123 -20.50 4.35 -1.35
C SER A 123 -22.03 4.26 -1.28
N SER A 124 -22.60 3.66 -0.23
CA SER A 124 -24.01 3.25 -0.17
C SER A 124 -25.02 4.39 -0.35
N ASN A 125 -24.64 5.62 0.01
CA ASN A 125 -25.50 6.82 -0.06
C ASN A 125 -24.99 7.87 -1.07
N MET A 126 -24.09 7.50 -1.98
CA MET A 126 -23.52 8.42 -2.95
C MET A 126 -24.31 8.41 -4.25
N SER A 127 -24.54 9.60 -4.83
CA SER A 127 -24.90 9.68 -6.24
C SER A 127 -23.74 9.22 -7.13
N GLU A 128 -24.04 8.84 -8.37
CA GLU A 128 -23.03 8.38 -9.34
C GLU A 128 -21.89 9.40 -9.53
N GLY A 129 -22.23 10.69 -9.63
CA GLY A 129 -21.22 11.75 -9.76
C GLY A 129 -20.35 11.94 -8.50
N GLN A 130 -20.90 11.69 -7.31
CA GLN A 130 -20.12 11.70 -6.06
C GLN A 130 -19.21 10.47 -5.97
N PHE A 131 -19.75 9.30 -6.32
CA PHE A 131 -19.01 8.04 -6.36
C PHE A 131 -17.76 8.14 -7.24
N LEU A 132 -17.90 8.61 -8.49
CA LEU A 132 -16.77 8.75 -9.41
C LEU A 132 -15.72 9.73 -8.90
N LYS A 133 -16.13 10.88 -8.33
CA LYS A 133 -15.21 11.85 -7.73
C LYS A 133 -14.48 11.27 -6.51
N GLU A 134 -15.17 10.47 -5.72
CA GLU A 134 -14.60 9.85 -4.53
C GLU A 134 -13.55 8.79 -4.91
N ILE A 135 -13.83 8.00 -5.95
CA ILE A 135 -12.85 7.07 -6.54
C ILE A 135 -11.63 7.83 -7.05
N GLU A 136 -11.82 8.86 -7.87
CA GLU A 136 -10.72 9.65 -8.42
C GLU A 136 -9.85 10.23 -7.30
N ARG A 137 -10.46 10.73 -6.23
CA ARG A 137 -9.76 11.29 -5.07
C ARG A 137 -8.90 10.26 -4.35
N HIS A 138 -9.45 9.06 -4.09
CA HIS A 138 -8.70 7.96 -3.49
C HIS A 138 -7.56 7.48 -4.39
N CYS A 139 -7.82 7.34 -5.69
CA CYS A 139 -6.80 6.98 -6.67
C CYS A 139 -5.63 7.97 -6.68
N LYS A 140 -5.92 9.28 -6.68
CA LYS A 140 -4.87 10.32 -6.63
C LYS A 140 -4.04 10.24 -5.34
N ALA A 141 -4.68 10.01 -4.19
CA ALA A 141 -3.97 9.84 -2.93
C ALA A 141 -3.05 8.62 -2.95
N MET A 142 -3.54 7.48 -3.46
CA MET A 142 -2.76 6.23 -3.59
C MET A 142 -1.55 6.41 -4.51
N VAL A 143 -1.74 7.01 -5.69
CA VAL A 143 -0.65 7.31 -6.64
C VAL A 143 0.38 8.26 -6.02
N LYS A 144 -0.09 9.26 -5.27
CA LYS A 144 0.80 10.19 -4.57
C LYS A 144 1.66 9.48 -3.51
N ALA A 145 1.05 8.63 -2.68
CA ALA A 145 1.76 7.84 -1.69
C ALA A 145 2.82 6.94 -2.36
N TYR A 146 2.44 6.25 -3.44
CA TYR A 146 3.35 5.42 -4.23
C TYR A 146 4.53 6.23 -4.79
N ARG A 147 4.29 7.38 -5.44
CA ARG A 147 5.34 8.25 -5.99
C ARG A 147 6.29 8.82 -4.94
N MET A 148 5.84 8.99 -3.70
CA MET A 148 6.73 9.39 -2.61
C MET A 148 7.64 8.24 -2.18
N TYR A 149 7.16 7.00 -2.25
CA TYR A 149 7.90 5.82 -1.83
C TYR A 149 8.81 5.24 -2.92
N GLU A 150 8.37 5.19 -4.18
CA GLU A 150 9.06 4.56 -5.30
C GLU A 150 10.54 5.00 -5.47
N PRO A 151 10.89 6.30 -5.32
CA PRO A 151 12.29 6.74 -5.40
C PRO A 151 13.17 6.16 -4.30
N TRP A 152 12.59 5.79 -3.15
CA TRP A 152 13.32 5.08 -2.11
C TRP A 152 13.57 3.64 -2.51
N LEU A 153 12.55 2.94 -3.00
CA LEU A 153 12.63 1.54 -3.45
C LEU A 153 13.66 1.35 -4.59
N THR A 154 13.69 2.30 -5.53
CA THR A 154 14.51 2.23 -6.75
C THR A 154 15.80 3.05 -6.68
N GLY A 155 16.04 3.74 -5.55
CA GLY A 155 17.12 4.70 -5.40
C GLY A 155 18.31 4.19 -4.58
N SER A 156 19.43 4.92 -4.69
CA SER A 156 20.69 4.63 -3.98
C SER A 156 20.60 4.59 -2.45
N GLU A 157 19.54 5.14 -1.85
CA GLU A 157 19.32 5.07 -0.39
C GLU A 157 18.94 3.66 0.06
N HIS A 158 18.11 2.93 -0.70
CA HIS A 158 17.84 1.52 -0.45
C HIS A 158 19.14 0.71 -0.57
N GLU A 159 19.93 0.94 -1.62
CA GLU A 159 21.23 0.29 -1.78
C GLU A 159 22.15 0.56 -0.58
N LYS A 160 22.28 1.82 -0.12
CA LYS A 160 23.14 2.17 1.02
C LYS A 160 22.71 1.50 2.32
N VAL A 161 21.41 1.40 2.61
CA VAL A 161 20.92 0.75 3.82
C VAL A 161 21.16 -0.75 3.74
N THR A 162 20.90 -1.37 2.58
CA THR A 162 21.14 -2.79 2.32
C THR A 162 22.62 -3.16 2.37
N PHE A 163 23.51 -2.34 1.81
CA PHE A 163 24.97 -2.56 1.86
C PHE A 163 25.54 -2.42 3.28
N ARG A 164 25.04 -1.49 4.10
CA ARG A 164 25.49 -1.31 5.49
C ARG A 164 24.99 -2.38 6.45
N SER A 165 23.88 -3.04 6.16
CA SER A 165 23.39 -4.17 6.96
C SER A 165 24.14 -5.48 6.68
N LEU A 166 24.83 -5.57 5.54
CA LEU A 166 25.61 -6.74 5.12
C LEU A 166 27.12 -6.64 5.47
N SER A 167 27.56 -5.52 6.06
CA SER A 167 28.97 -5.22 6.41
C SER A 167 29.19 -5.18 7.91
#